data_AF-X0WNW3-F1
#
_entry.id   AF-X0WNW3-F1
#
_cell.length_a   1.000
_cell.length_b   1.000
_cell.length_c   1.000
_cell.angle_alpha   90.00
_cell.angle_beta   90.00
_cell.angle_gamma   90.00
#
_symmetry.space_group_name_H-M   'P 1'
#
loop_
_entity.id
_entity.type
_entity.pdbx_description
1 polymer ?
#
loop_
_entity_poly.entity_id
_entity_poly.type
_entity_poly.pdbx_seq_one_letter_code
_entity_poly.pdbx_strand_id
1 'polypeptide(L)'
;NLELVQQRKIACIDVAQDKELTRFSELLASADCVIDALFGTGKARPIQGVLAQVLDKVNQVKKKNAGLVVFAIDLPSGLNADTGEVDPVCPLADYTVTLALPKLGLFRFPGAERVGELSIADIGIPAELAADIAIELITGEWARDALPKRPLDANKGTFGRVLAVAGSINYIGAAYLACSGALRVGTGLVTLATASSLQPVLAAKLTETTYLPLPEADSDIISSEAVTIIGQNLKSYHALLLGCGLGQSESV
;
A
#
# COMPACT_ATOMS: atom_id res chain seq x y z
N ASN A 1 26.64 -10.57 23.62
CA ASN A 1 25.34 -9.98 24.04
C ASN A 1 24.87 -10.46 25.40
N LEU A 2 24.68 -11.77 25.65
CA LEU A 2 24.26 -12.26 26.97
C LEU A 2 25.18 -11.81 28.12
N GLU A 3 26.50 -11.84 27.91
CA GLU A 3 27.46 -11.32 28.90
C GLU A 3 27.24 -9.84 29.24
N LEU A 4 26.93 -9.00 28.25
CA LEU A 4 26.64 -7.58 28.48
C LEU A 4 25.35 -7.40 29.30
N VAL A 5 24.34 -8.23 29.05
CA VAL A 5 23.08 -8.24 29.81
C VAL A 5 23.35 -8.63 31.27
N GLN A 6 24.17 -9.66 31.49
CA GLN A 6 24.60 -10.11 32.81
C GLN A 6 25.44 -9.05 33.55
N GLN A 7 26.40 -8.41 32.86
CA GLN A 7 27.21 -7.32 33.42
C GLN A 7 26.36 -6.13 33.85
N ARG A 8 25.30 -5.83 33.08
CA ARG A 8 24.31 -4.78 33.40
C ARG A 8 23.28 -5.22 34.44
N LYS A 9 23.37 -6.45 34.96
CA LYS A 9 22.45 -7.03 35.96
C LYS A 9 20.98 -6.97 35.53
N ILE A 10 20.74 -7.03 34.22
CA ILE A 10 19.39 -7.16 33.67
C ILE A 10 18.91 -8.57 33.99
N ALA A 11 17.67 -8.69 34.47
CA ALA A 11 17.07 -9.97 34.80
C ALA A 11 16.97 -10.85 33.53
N CYS A 12 17.59 -12.03 33.58
CA CYS A 12 17.52 -13.02 32.52
C CYS A 12 16.81 -14.28 32.99
N ILE A 13 16.00 -14.85 32.11
CA ILE A 13 15.43 -16.18 32.28
C ILE A 13 15.85 -17.00 31.07
N ASP A 14 16.38 -18.19 31.33
CA ASP A 14 16.53 -19.21 30.29
C ASP A 14 15.20 -19.97 30.19
N VAL A 15 14.41 -19.63 29.18
CA VAL A 15 13.09 -20.25 28.94
C VAL A 15 13.18 -21.75 28.66
N ALA A 16 14.35 -22.27 28.24
CA ALA A 16 14.54 -23.71 28.09
C ALA A 16 14.60 -24.44 29.44
N GLN A 17 14.92 -23.73 30.53
CA GLN A 17 14.98 -24.26 31.89
C GLN A 17 13.71 -23.94 32.71
N ASP A 18 12.90 -22.98 32.26
CA ASP A 18 11.60 -22.63 32.86
C ASP A 18 10.52 -23.65 32.45
N LYS A 19 10.50 -24.79 33.16
CA LYS A 19 9.50 -25.83 32.94
C LYS A 19 8.09 -25.23 33.03
N GLU A 20 7.27 -25.49 32.02
CA GLU A 20 5.91 -24.97 31.86
C GLU A 20 5.79 -23.44 31.63
N LEU A 21 6.90 -22.73 31.43
CA LEU A 21 6.95 -21.27 31.20
C LEU A 21 6.26 -20.46 32.32
N THR A 22 6.32 -20.95 33.56
CA THR A 22 5.63 -20.33 34.70
C THR A 22 6.22 -18.95 34.98
N ARG A 23 7.55 -18.87 35.09
CA ARG A 23 8.23 -17.61 35.41
C ARG A 23 8.13 -16.61 34.28
N PHE A 24 8.20 -17.07 33.03
CA PHE A 24 7.92 -16.24 31.85
C PHE A 24 6.51 -15.66 31.89
N SER A 25 5.51 -16.48 32.24
CA SER A 25 4.10 -16.04 32.32
C SER A 25 3.88 -14.97 33.39
N GLU A 26 4.53 -15.07 34.54
CA GLU A 26 4.46 -14.06 35.61
C GLU A 26 5.07 -12.71 35.18
N LEU A 27 6.24 -12.75 34.52
CA LEU A 27 6.85 -11.52 33.97
C LEU A 27 5.97 -10.91 32.88
N LEU A 28 5.48 -11.72 31.94
CA LEU A 28 4.64 -11.24 30.86
C LEU A 28 3.32 -10.63 31.37
N ALA A 29 2.74 -11.17 32.44
CA ALA A 29 1.51 -10.65 33.04
C ALA A 29 1.69 -9.28 33.70
N SER A 30 2.91 -8.92 34.10
CA SER A 30 3.25 -7.64 34.71
C SER A 30 3.98 -6.67 33.76
N ALA A 31 4.22 -7.10 32.52
CA ALA A 31 4.90 -6.28 31.52
C ALA A 31 3.94 -5.26 30.89
N ASP A 32 4.43 -4.03 30.71
CA ASP A 32 3.76 -3.02 29.88
C ASP A 32 4.17 -3.14 28.40
N CYS A 33 5.33 -3.76 28.13
CA CYS A 33 5.93 -3.85 26.81
C CYS A 33 6.68 -5.17 26.59
N VAL A 34 6.54 -5.74 25.39
CA VAL A 34 7.34 -6.86 24.88
C VAL A 34 8.15 -6.39 23.68
N ILE A 35 9.43 -6.73 23.65
CA ILE A 35 10.29 -6.52 22.49
C ILE A 35 10.59 -7.89 21.89
N ASP A 36 9.99 -8.16 20.74
CA ASP A 36 10.29 -9.29 19.88
C ASP A 36 11.56 -9.01 19.07
N ALA A 37 12.63 -9.70 19.44
CA ALA A 37 13.90 -9.71 18.72
C ALA A 37 14.42 -11.15 18.55
N LEU A 38 13.50 -12.12 18.41
CA LEU A 38 13.87 -13.54 18.30
C LEU A 38 14.36 -13.88 16.88
N PHE A 39 13.64 -13.42 15.85
CA PHE A 39 13.95 -13.70 14.45
C PHE A 39 13.78 -12.47 13.56
N GLY A 40 14.81 -12.18 12.74
CA GLY A 40 14.74 -11.20 11.65
C GLY A 40 14.60 -11.91 10.29
N THR A 41 15.40 -11.51 9.29
CA THR A 41 15.41 -12.08 7.92
C THR A 41 15.81 -13.57 7.80
N GLY A 42 16.07 -14.24 8.92
CA GLY A 42 16.43 -15.67 8.97
C GLY A 42 15.26 -16.62 8.63
N LYS A 43 15.56 -17.93 8.61
CA LYS A 43 14.65 -18.99 8.12
C LYS A 43 13.17 -18.82 8.52
N ALA A 44 12.31 -18.64 7.52
CA ALA A 44 10.88 -18.86 7.59
C ALA A 44 10.60 -20.38 7.54
N ARG A 45 10.46 -21.02 8.69
CA ARG A 45 9.94 -22.40 8.82
C ARG A 45 9.13 -22.48 10.09
N PRO A 46 8.19 -23.44 10.19
CA PRO A 46 7.28 -23.46 11.32
C PRO A 46 8.04 -23.30 12.63
N ILE A 47 7.72 -22.26 13.39
CA ILE A 47 8.31 -22.04 14.70
C ILE A 47 7.79 -23.18 15.59
N GLN A 48 8.70 -23.87 16.27
CA GLN A 48 8.39 -25.06 17.04
C GLN A 48 8.97 -24.99 18.46
N GLY A 49 8.52 -25.92 19.30
CA GLY A 49 9.04 -26.09 20.66
C GLY A 49 8.80 -24.87 21.54
N VAL A 50 9.78 -24.58 22.39
CA VAL A 50 9.68 -23.52 23.41
C VAL A 50 9.43 -22.13 22.83
N LEU A 51 9.99 -21.82 21.65
CA LEU A 51 9.80 -20.51 21.01
C LEU A 51 8.37 -20.31 20.50
N ALA A 52 7.76 -21.37 19.96
CA ALA A 52 6.35 -21.33 19.55
C ALA A 52 5.43 -21.10 20.76
N GLN A 53 5.72 -21.77 21.88
CA GLN A 53 4.97 -21.61 23.13
C GLN A 53 5.11 -20.21 23.71
N VAL A 54 6.31 -19.62 23.66
CA VAL A 54 6.57 -18.24 24.10
C VAL A 54 5.76 -17.24 23.27
N LEU A 55 5.85 -17.32 21.94
CA LEU A 55 5.13 -16.41 21.05
C LEU A 55 3.61 -16.57 21.14
N ASP A 56 3.12 -17.81 21.27
CA ASP A 56 1.68 -18.06 21.48
C ASP A 56 1.21 -17.45 22.81
N LYS A 57 1.99 -17.54 23.89
CA LYS A 57 1.67 -16.91 25.17
C LYS A 57 1.64 -15.38 25.05
N VAL A 58 2.60 -14.77 24.35
CA VAL A 58 2.60 -13.32 24.06
C VAL A 58 1.32 -12.93 23.33
N ASN A 59 0.95 -13.66 22.28
CA ASN A 59 -0.27 -13.44 21.51
C ASN A 59 -1.54 -13.56 22.38
N GLN A 60 -1.61 -14.57 23.25
CA GLN A 60 -2.75 -14.76 24.15
C GLN A 60 -2.88 -13.61 25.16
N VAL A 61 -1.77 -13.11 25.71
CA VAL A 61 -1.79 -11.98 26.65
C VAL A 61 -2.14 -10.70 25.91
N LYS A 62 -1.54 -10.42 24.75
CA LYS A 62 -1.85 -9.25 23.90
C LYS A 62 -3.34 -9.19 23.53
N LYS A 63 -3.95 -10.33 23.20
CA LYS A 63 -5.41 -10.41 22.94
C LYS A 63 -6.28 -10.05 24.14
N LYS A 64 -5.82 -10.33 25.37
CA LYS A 64 -6.55 -10.07 26.61
C LYS A 64 -6.26 -8.69 27.21
N ASN A 65 -5.08 -8.16 26.95
CA ASN A 65 -4.60 -6.89 27.47
C ASN A 65 -4.19 -5.98 26.31
N ALA A 66 -5.11 -5.11 25.88
CA ALA A 66 -4.83 -4.13 24.84
C ALA A 66 -3.74 -3.10 25.25
N GLY A 67 -3.47 -2.95 26.55
CA GLY A 67 -2.42 -2.08 27.07
C GLY A 67 -1.00 -2.64 26.95
N LEU A 68 -0.84 -3.94 26.68
CA LEU A 68 0.47 -4.53 26.43
C LEU A 68 0.97 -4.08 25.05
N VAL A 69 2.07 -3.35 24.99
CA VAL A 69 2.68 -2.92 23.71
C VAL A 69 3.67 -3.97 23.22
N VAL A 70 3.66 -4.29 21.93
CA VAL A 70 4.58 -5.24 21.30
C VAL A 70 5.39 -4.52 20.23
N PHE A 71 6.71 -4.46 20.42
CA PHE A 71 7.67 -4.00 19.42
C PHE A 71 8.31 -5.20 18.73
N ALA A 72 8.39 -5.19 17.41
CA ALA A 72 9.22 -6.11 16.65
C ALA A 72 10.48 -5.41 16.15
N ILE A 73 11.64 -6.07 16.30
CA ILE A 73 12.91 -5.60 15.77
C ILE A 73 13.21 -6.35 14.49
N ASP A 74 13.50 -5.60 13.44
CA ASP A 74 13.68 -6.05 12.06
C ASP A 74 12.38 -6.49 11.38
N LEU A 75 11.75 -7.55 11.91
CA LEU A 75 10.53 -8.22 11.44
C LEU A 75 9.80 -8.83 12.66
N PRO A 76 8.46 -8.89 12.67
CA PRO A 76 7.76 -9.76 13.60
C PRO A 76 8.22 -11.21 13.42
N SER A 77 8.58 -11.88 14.52
CA SER A 77 9.13 -13.23 14.50
C SER A 77 8.15 -14.21 13.88
N GLY A 78 8.58 -14.88 12.81
CA GLY A 78 7.73 -15.79 12.03
C GLY A 78 7.10 -15.14 10.79
N LEU A 79 7.37 -13.87 10.51
CA LEU A 79 7.08 -13.24 9.22
C LEU A 79 8.20 -13.54 8.22
N ASN A 80 7.82 -14.01 7.03
CA ASN A 80 8.75 -14.19 5.91
C ASN A 80 9.06 -12.84 5.25
N ALA A 81 10.33 -12.45 5.28
CA ALA A 81 10.84 -11.18 4.75
C ALA A 81 10.53 -10.92 3.27
N ASP A 82 10.39 -11.97 2.45
CA ASP A 82 10.22 -11.82 0.99
C ASP A 82 8.75 -11.96 0.57
N THR A 83 8.05 -12.93 1.16
CA THR A 83 6.71 -13.33 0.72
C THR A 83 5.59 -12.65 1.50
N GLY A 84 5.83 -12.28 2.77
CA GLY A 84 4.78 -11.85 3.69
C GLY A 84 3.95 -13.00 4.27
N GLU A 85 4.35 -14.25 4.03
CA GLU A 85 3.78 -15.40 4.75
C GLU A 85 4.08 -15.30 6.25
N VAL A 86 3.15 -15.76 7.08
CA VAL A 86 3.26 -15.68 8.54
C VAL A 86 3.12 -17.05 9.17
N ASP A 87 3.97 -17.34 10.14
CA ASP A 87 3.79 -18.46 11.03
C ASP A 87 2.52 -18.28 11.88
N PRO A 88 1.76 -19.35 12.21
CA PRO A 88 0.60 -19.26 13.08
C PRO A 88 0.85 -18.59 14.45
N VAL A 89 2.07 -18.67 14.98
CA VAL A 89 2.44 -18.03 16.25
C VAL A 89 3.08 -16.64 16.07
N CYS A 90 3.18 -16.12 14.84
CA CYS A 90 3.73 -14.79 14.58
C CYS A 90 2.98 -13.73 15.41
N PRO A 91 3.69 -12.89 16.19
CA PRO A 91 3.04 -11.92 17.04
C PRO A 91 2.38 -10.81 16.22
N LEU A 92 1.30 -10.24 16.76
CA LEU A 92 0.78 -8.96 16.29
C LEU A 92 1.59 -7.84 16.96
N ALA A 93 2.50 -7.21 16.21
CA ALA A 93 3.25 -6.06 16.70
C ALA A 93 2.38 -4.79 16.62
N ASP A 94 2.53 -3.91 17.61
CA ASP A 94 2.02 -2.54 17.54
C ASP A 94 2.98 -1.64 16.76
N TYR A 95 4.28 -1.92 16.87
CA TYR A 95 5.35 -1.19 16.20
C TYR A 95 6.40 -2.16 15.66
N THR A 96 6.92 -1.91 14.46
CA THR A 96 8.08 -2.62 13.92
C THR A 96 9.18 -1.63 13.58
N VAL A 97 10.39 -1.89 14.04
CA VAL A 97 11.60 -1.12 13.68
C VAL A 97 12.42 -1.98 12.73
N THR A 98 12.26 -1.79 11.42
CA THR A 98 13.03 -2.56 10.44
C THR A 98 14.41 -1.96 10.21
N LEU A 99 15.42 -2.80 10.05
CA LEU A 99 16.81 -2.35 10.02
C LEU A 99 17.32 -2.16 8.58
N ALA A 100 18.00 -1.03 8.36
CA ALA A 100 18.55 -0.55 7.09
C ALA A 100 17.51 -0.31 5.99
N LEU A 101 17.03 -1.37 5.36
CA LEU A 101 16.04 -1.31 4.29
C LEU A 101 14.82 -2.12 4.68
N PRO A 102 13.61 -1.68 4.29
CA PRO A 102 12.41 -2.43 4.55
C PRO A 102 12.31 -3.64 3.62
N LYS A 103 11.78 -4.75 4.14
CA LYS A 103 11.66 -6.02 3.44
C LYS A 103 10.27 -6.12 2.79
N LEU A 104 10.15 -6.81 1.65
CA LEU A 104 8.88 -6.92 0.89
C LEU A 104 7.72 -7.49 1.71
N GLY A 105 8.01 -8.47 2.55
CA GLY A 105 7.03 -9.15 3.41
C GLY A 105 6.36 -8.24 4.43
N LEU A 106 6.97 -7.09 4.76
CA LEU A 106 6.35 -6.08 5.63
C LEU A 106 5.16 -5.37 4.96
N PHE A 107 5.06 -5.42 3.62
CA PHE A 107 4.00 -4.77 2.84
C PHE A 107 3.07 -5.75 2.14
N ARG A 108 3.34 -7.06 2.23
CA ARG A 108 2.52 -8.11 1.61
C ARG A 108 1.62 -8.74 2.66
N PHE A 109 0.34 -8.87 2.34
CA PHE A 109 -0.61 -9.59 3.18
C PHE A 109 -0.34 -11.11 3.09
N PRO A 110 -0.47 -11.85 4.21
CA PRO A 110 -0.97 -11.41 5.53
C PRO A 110 0.09 -10.71 6.42
N GLY A 111 1.37 -10.74 6.07
CA GLY A 111 2.47 -10.17 6.85
C GLY A 111 2.27 -8.71 7.25
N ALA A 112 1.80 -7.87 6.33
CA ALA A 112 1.51 -6.46 6.57
C ALA A 112 0.56 -6.21 7.77
N GLU A 113 -0.34 -7.14 8.08
CA GLU A 113 -1.25 -7.03 9.24
C GLU A 113 -0.53 -7.23 10.58
N ARG A 114 0.67 -7.82 10.57
CA ARG A 114 1.45 -8.16 11.78
C ARG A 114 2.45 -7.08 12.19
N VAL A 115 2.69 -6.11 11.33
CA VAL A 115 3.80 -5.14 11.44
C VAL A 115 3.46 -3.97 12.37
N GLY A 116 2.17 -3.59 12.47
CA GLY A 116 1.77 -2.38 13.16
C GLY A 116 2.35 -1.13 12.48
N GLU A 117 2.73 -0.12 13.26
CA GLU A 117 3.42 1.06 12.73
C GLU A 117 4.88 0.74 12.40
N LEU A 118 5.24 0.90 11.13
CA LEU A 118 6.58 0.61 10.62
C LEU A 118 7.48 1.85 10.66
N SER A 119 8.66 1.69 11.26
CA SER A 119 9.77 2.64 11.15
C SER A 119 10.99 1.96 10.54
N ILE A 120 11.75 2.70 9.73
CA ILE A 120 12.99 2.21 9.10
C ILE A 120 14.16 2.86 9.81
N ALA A 121 14.97 2.05 10.48
CA ALA A 121 16.15 2.52 11.19
C ALA A 121 17.39 2.45 10.29
N ASP A 122 18.03 3.60 10.08
CA ASP A 122 19.38 3.65 9.50
C ASP A 122 20.38 3.09 10.52
N ILE A 123 21.10 2.06 10.11
CA ILE A 123 22.14 1.38 10.91
C ILE A 123 23.53 1.54 10.29
N GLY A 124 23.69 2.50 9.36
CA GLY A 124 24.98 2.83 8.75
C GLY A 124 25.41 1.90 7.62
N ILE A 125 24.47 1.25 6.92
CA ILE A 125 24.78 0.48 5.72
C ILE A 125 25.10 1.46 4.57
N PRO A 126 26.28 1.40 3.94
CA PRO A 126 26.60 2.26 2.79
C PRO A 126 25.59 2.10 1.66
N ALA A 127 25.11 3.22 1.10
CA ALA A 127 24.08 3.24 0.07
C ALA A 127 24.48 2.47 -1.21
N GLU A 128 25.77 2.41 -1.50
CA GLU A 128 26.34 1.66 -2.64
C GLU A 128 26.00 0.16 -2.61
N LEU A 129 25.82 -0.42 -1.41
CA LEU A 129 25.44 -1.83 -1.27
C LEU A 129 24.00 -2.10 -1.68
N ALA A 130 23.17 -1.06 -1.77
CA ALA A 130 21.79 -1.13 -2.23
C ALA A 130 21.64 -0.79 -3.73
N ALA A 131 22.74 -0.48 -4.44
CA ALA A 131 22.69 0.03 -5.81
C ALA A 131 22.00 -0.91 -6.82
N ASP A 132 22.08 -2.22 -6.59
CA ASP A 132 21.49 -3.23 -7.46
C ASP A 132 20.02 -3.57 -7.11
N ILE A 133 19.44 -2.93 -6.09
CA ILE A 133 18.04 -3.15 -5.69
C ILE A 133 17.11 -2.39 -6.63
N ALA A 134 16.36 -3.12 -7.47
CA ALA A 134 15.44 -2.55 -8.45
C ALA A 134 14.03 -2.23 -7.91
N ILE A 135 13.78 -2.45 -6.61
CA ILE A 135 12.47 -2.27 -6.00
C ILE A 135 12.54 -1.13 -4.99
N GLU A 136 11.60 -0.19 -5.09
CA GLU A 136 11.54 1.00 -4.25
C GLU A 136 10.21 1.09 -3.49
N LEU A 137 10.26 1.71 -2.31
CA LEU A 137 9.08 2.07 -1.54
C LEU A 137 8.66 3.50 -1.90
N ILE A 138 7.42 3.69 -2.33
CA ILE A 138 6.84 5.02 -2.55
C ILE A 138 6.67 5.69 -1.19
N THR A 139 7.46 6.73 -0.93
CA THR A 139 7.37 7.54 0.30
C THR A 139 6.67 8.88 0.03
N GLY A 140 6.20 9.53 1.10
CA GLY A 140 5.66 10.89 1.00
C GLY A 140 6.70 11.92 0.54
N GLU A 141 7.98 11.70 0.83
CA GLU A 141 9.07 12.55 0.33
C GLU A 141 9.27 12.39 -1.17
N TRP A 142 9.42 11.15 -1.64
CA TRP A 142 9.46 10.87 -3.08
C TRP A 142 8.24 11.44 -3.80
N ALA A 143 7.04 11.27 -3.23
CA ALA A 143 5.82 11.77 -3.85
C ALA A 143 5.81 13.30 -3.97
N ARG A 144 6.33 14.03 -2.97
CA ARG A 144 6.48 15.49 -3.04
C ARG A 144 7.43 15.91 -4.16
N ASP A 145 8.56 15.23 -4.29
CA ASP A 145 9.58 15.54 -5.29
C ASP A 145 9.14 15.17 -6.71
N ALA A 146 8.28 14.15 -6.83
CA ALA A 146 7.69 13.73 -8.09
C ALA A 146 6.59 14.67 -8.61
N LEU A 147 6.04 15.57 -7.78
CA LEU A 147 5.00 16.50 -8.21
C LEU A 147 5.54 17.51 -9.25
N PRO A 148 4.80 17.79 -10.33
CA PRO A 148 5.25 18.73 -11.35
C PRO A 148 5.27 20.17 -10.82
N LYS A 149 6.26 20.96 -11.26
CA LYS A 149 6.32 22.40 -10.98
C LYS A 149 5.13 23.13 -11.60
N ARG A 150 4.70 24.22 -10.96
CA ARG A 150 3.65 25.13 -11.46
C ARG A 150 4.19 26.55 -11.65
N PRO A 151 4.73 26.88 -12.84
CA PRO A 151 5.21 28.23 -13.16
C PRO A 151 4.08 29.27 -13.05
N LEU A 152 4.44 30.51 -12.69
CA LEU A 152 3.47 31.61 -12.55
C LEU A 152 2.90 32.08 -13.90
N ASP A 153 3.66 31.92 -14.98
CA ASP A 153 3.29 32.26 -16.36
C ASP A 153 2.65 31.08 -17.13
N ALA A 154 2.19 30.05 -16.42
CA ALA A 154 1.56 28.88 -17.01
C ALA A 154 0.13 29.15 -17.51
N ASN A 155 -0.31 28.34 -18.48
CA ASN A 155 -1.69 28.30 -18.95
C ASN A 155 -2.21 26.85 -19.00
N LYS A 156 -3.48 26.66 -19.37
CA LYS A 156 -4.10 25.33 -19.46
C LYS A 156 -3.37 24.34 -20.40
N GLY A 157 -2.63 24.83 -21.39
CA GLY A 157 -1.80 23.99 -22.25
C GLY A 157 -0.54 23.47 -21.56
N THR A 158 -0.02 24.20 -20.56
CA THR A 158 1.20 23.86 -19.82
C THR A 158 1.07 22.55 -19.05
N PHE A 159 -0.12 22.26 -18.51
CA PHE A 159 -0.37 21.09 -17.65
C PHE A 159 -1.00 19.90 -18.38
N GLY A 160 -0.78 19.82 -19.69
CA GLY A 160 -1.23 18.71 -20.50
C GLY A 160 -2.74 18.67 -20.72
N ARG A 161 -3.15 17.67 -21.51
CA ARG A 161 -4.54 17.49 -21.96
C ARG A 161 -4.85 16.00 -21.91
N VAL A 162 -5.91 15.61 -21.23
CA VAL A 162 -6.35 14.21 -21.09
C VAL A 162 -7.63 14.01 -21.87
N LEU A 163 -7.68 12.94 -22.66
CA LEU A 163 -8.92 12.38 -23.18
C LEU A 163 -9.32 11.18 -22.33
N ALA A 164 -10.50 11.21 -21.72
CA ALA A 164 -11.06 10.08 -21.01
C ALA A 164 -12.19 9.48 -21.84
N VAL A 165 -12.05 8.23 -22.27
CA VAL A 165 -13.10 7.45 -22.92
C VAL A 165 -13.70 6.53 -21.85
N ALA A 166 -14.83 6.95 -21.29
CA ALA A 166 -15.37 6.37 -20.08
C ALA A 166 -16.89 6.53 -19.97
N GLY A 167 -17.50 5.67 -19.16
CA GLY A 167 -18.92 5.68 -18.84
C GLY A 167 -19.80 4.90 -19.80
N SER A 168 -20.91 4.45 -19.25
CA SER A 168 -22.08 3.82 -19.88
C SER A 168 -23.27 4.08 -18.95
N ILE A 169 -24.50 3.74 -19.36
CA ILE A 169 -25.69 4.01 -18.53
C ILE A 169 -25.63 3.42 -17.11
N ASN A 170 -25.03 2.25 -16.97
CA ASN A 170 -24.91 1.56 -15.68
C ASN A 170 -23.73 2.06 -14.85
N TYR A 171 -22.77 2.73 -15.49
CA TYR A 171 -21.49 3.14 -14.89
C TYR A 171 -21.17 4.62 -15.10
N ILE A 172 -22.18 5.49 -15.07
CA ILE A 172 -22.04 6.95 -15.21
C ILE A 172 -21.02 7.52 -14.20
N GLY A 173 -21.03 6.99 -12.97
CA GLY A 173 -20.11 7.40 -11.92
C GLY A 173 -18.63 7.16 -12.24
N ALA A 174 -18.31 6.16 -13.08
CA ALA A 174 -16.93 5.87 -13.47
C ALA A 174 -16.33 7.01 -14.30
N ALA A 175 -17.11 7.56 -15.25
CA ALA A 175 -16.70 8.72 -16.03
C ALA A 175 -16.49 9.96 -15.14
N TYR A 176 -17.39 10.19 -14.18
CA TYR A 176 -17.25 11.26 -13.20
C TYR A 176 -15.95 11.14 -12.39
N LEU A 177 -15.70 9.99 -11.76
CA LEU A 177 -14.53 9.79 -10.90
C LEU A 177 -13.22 9.90 -11.69
N ALA A 178 -13.18 9.36 -12.90
CA ALA A 178 -12.03 9.47 -13.80
C ALA A 178 -11.69 10.93 -14.15
N CYS A 179 -12.68 11.68 -14.64
CA CYS A 179 -12.46 13.08 -15.03
C CYS A 179 -12.15 13.97 -13.82
N SER A 180 -12.89 13.80 -12.72
CA SER A 180 -12.65 14.52 -11.46
C SER A 180 -11.25 14.23 -10.91
N GLY A 181 -10.77 12.99 -10.99
CA GLY A 181 -9.41 12.62 -10.62
C GLY A 181 -8.37 13.40 -11.43
N ALA A 182 -8.49 13.40 -12.75
CA ALA A 182 -7.59 14.11 -13.65
C ALA A 182 -7.57 15.63 -13.40
N LEU A 183 -8.74 16.24 -13.18
CA LEU A 183 -8.86 17.66 -12.82
C LEU A 183 -8.20 17.96 -11.48
N ARG A 184 -8.46 17.14 -10.44
CA ARG A 184 -7.93 17.36 -9.08
C ARG A 184 -6.41 17.28 -9.00
N VAL A 185 -5.76 16.43 -9.82
CA VAL A 185 -4.29 16.37 -9.88
C VAL A 185 -3.67 17.52 -10.68
N GLY A 186 -4.49 18.37 -11.32
CA GLY A 186 -4.07 19.59 -11.99
C GLY A 186 -3.83 19.48 -13.48
N THR A 187 -4.47 18.51 -14.15
CA THR A 187 -4.48 18.45 -15.63
C THR A 187 -5.07 19.74 -16.18
N GLY A 188 -4.43 20.33 -17.19
CA GLY A 188 -4.84 21.62 -17.73
C GLY A 188 -6.14 21.59 -18.53
N LEU A 189 -6.43 20.49 -19.24
CA LEU A 189 -7.71 20.24 -19.89
C LEU A 189 -8.07 18.76 -19.80
N VAL A 190 -9.32 18.48 -19.41
CA VAL A 190 -9.88 17.13 -19.43
C VAL A 190 -11.07 17.12 -20.37
N THR A 191 -11.03 16.23 -21.37
CA THR A 191 -12.16 15.96 -22.26
C THR A 191 -12.72 14.57 -21.96
N LEU A 192 -14.01 14.50 -21.71
CA LEU A 192 -14.75 13.24 -21.62
C LEU A 192 -15.34 12.88 -22.98
N ALA A 193 -14.88 11.78 -23.54
CA ALA A 193 -15.50 11.10 -24.66
C ALA A 193 -16.41 9.99 -24.13
N THR A 194 -17.70 10.10 -24.39
CA THR A 194 -18.72 9.19 -23.87
C THR A 194 -19.94 9.18 -24.79
N ALA A 195 -20.86 8.23 -24.56
CA ALA A 195 -22.14 8.17 -25.24
C ALA A 195 -22.86 9.53 -25.15
N SER A 196 -23.34 10.02 -26.30
CA SER A 196 -23.97 11.34 -26.42
C SER A 196 -25.15 11.51 -25.46
N SER A 197 -25.90 10.43 -25.22
CA SER A 197 -27.01 10.33 -24.26
C SER A 197 -26.61 10.60 -22.81
N LEU A 198 -25.36 10.33 -22.42
CA LEU A 198 -24.86 10.51 -21.05
C LEU A 198 -24.35 11.92 -20.78
N GLN A 199 -24.09 12.72 -21.82
CA GLN A 199 -23.52 14.05 -21.66
C GLN A 199 -24.33 14.96 -20.72
N PRO A 200 -25.68 15.07 -20.79
CA PRO A 200 -26.42 16.01 -19.95
C PRO A 200 -26.29 15.72 -18.46
N VAL A 201 -26.38 14.44 -18.05
CA VAL A 201 -26.26 14.06 -16.64
C VAL A 201 -24.84 14.23 -16.11
N LEU A 202 -23.83 14.02 -16.96
CA LEU A 202 -22.44 14.25 -16.61
C LEU A 202 -22.09 15.74 -16.57
N ALA A 203 -22.62 16.56 -17.48
CA ALA A 203 -22.45 18.01 -17.51
C ALA A 203 -22.98 18.69 -16.24
N ALA A 204 -24.02 18.13 -15.63
CA ALA A 204 -24.52 18.60 -14.34
C ALA A 204 -23.52 18.38 -13.16
N LYS A 205 -22.56 17.46 -13.30
CA LYS A 205 -21.56 17.14 -12.26
C LYS A 205 -20.13 17.54 -12.60
N LEU A 206 -19.81 17.70 -13.89
CA LEU A 206 -18.47 17.95 -14.41
C LEU A 206 -18.45 19.24 -15.26
N THR A 207 -18.72 20.37 -14.62
CA THR A 207 -18.85 21.67 -15.30
C THR A 207 -17.59 22.13 -16.02
N GLU A 208 -16.41 21.74 -15.53
CA GLU A 208 -15.09 22.12 -16.04
C GLU A 208 -14.60 21.20 -17.17
N THR A 209 -15.17 20.01 -17.27
CA THR A 209 -14.79 19.01 -18.29
C THR A 209 -15.35 19.41 -19.64
N THR A 210 -14.55 19.27 -20.71
CA THR A 210 -15.05 19.39 -22.09
C THR A 210 -15.57 18.05 -22.58
N TYR A 211 -16.43 18.05 -23.59
CA TYR A 211 -17.09 16.82 -24.05
C TYR A 211 -16.76 16.52 -25.51
N LEU A 212 -16.52 15.25 -25.79
CA LEU A 212 -16.46 14.69 -27.14
C LEU A 212 -17.58 13.65 -27.25
N PRO A 213 -18.80 14.05 -27.63
CA PRO A 213 -19.91 13.11 -27.75
C PRO A 213 -19.59 12.04 -28.79
N LEU A 214 -19.78 10.78 -28.44
CA LEU A 214 -19.50 9.62 -29.28
C LEU A 214 -20.82 9.01 -29.82
N PRO A 215 -20.76 8.38 -31.00
CA PRO A 215 -21.87 7.59 -31.52
C PRO A 215 -22.17 6.40 -30.60
N GLU A 216 -23.41 5.95 -30.63
CA GLU A 216 -23.96 4.89 -29.78
C GLU A 216 -24.50 3.76 -30.65
N ALA A 217 -24.18 2.51 -30.31
CA ALA A 217 -24.63 1.33 -31.07
C ALA A 217 -26.06 0.94 -30.64
N ASP A 218 -26.30 0.97 -29.33
CA ASP A 218 -27.60 1.02 -28.69
C ASP A 218 -27.59 2.25 -27.79
N SER A 219 -28.76 2.84 -27.52
CA SER A 219 -28.89 3.85 -26.46
C SER A 219 -28.23 3.28 -25.23
N ASP A 220 -27.14 3.91 -24.78
CA ASP A 220 -26.38 3.65 -23.55
C ASP A 220 -24.93 3.13 -23.69
N ILE A 221 -24.50 2.72 -24.89
CA ILE A 221 -23.17 2.13 -25.14
C ILE A 221 -22.51 2.77 -26.36
N ILE A 222 -21.25 3.19 -26.22
CA ILE A 222 -20.47 3.74 -27.33
C ILE A 222 -20.36 2.71 -28.46
N SER A 223 -20.45 3.17 -29.70
CA SER A 223 -20.37 2.30 -30.86
C SER A 223 -18.94 2.15 -31.35
N SER A 224 -18.65 1.07 -32.11
CA SER A 224 -17.33 0.85 -32.71
C SER A 224 -16.87 1.99 -33.64
N GLU A 225 -17.80 2.74 -34.22
CA GLU A 225 -17.53 3.93 -35.03
C GLU A 225 -16.86 5.05 -34.24
N ALA A 226 -17.00 5.06 -32.91
CA ALA A 226 -16.33 6.00 -32.02
C ALA A 226 -14.80 5.96 -32.14
N VAL A 227 -14.22 4.81 -32.50
CA VAL A 227 -12.77 4.65 -32.72
C VAL A 227 -12.25 5.64 -33.75
N THR A 228 -13.01 5.91 -34.81
CA THR A 228 -12.61 6.86 -35.85
C THR A 228 -12.55 8.29 -35.29
N ILE A 229 -13.56 8.70 -34.53
CA ILE A 229 -13.64 10.04 -33.92
C ILE A 229 -12.54 10.21 -32.87
N ILE A 230 -12.34 9.21 -32.01
CA ILE A 230 -11.27 9.20 -31.00
C ILE A 230 -9.91 9.31 -31.70
N GLY A 231 -9.65 8.50 -32.72
CA GLY A 231 -8.40 8.49 -33.48
C GLY A 231 -8.09 9.82 -34.16
N GLN A 232 -9.09 10.50 -34.73
CA GLN A 232 -8.93 11.83 -35.33
C GLN A 232 -8.54 12.90 -34.29
N ASN A 233 -9.03 12.76 -33.05
CA ASN A 233 -8.82 13.74 -31.99
C ASN A 233 -7.57 13.43 -31.14
N LEU A 234 -7.05 12.19 -31.16
CA LEU A 234 -6.03 11.70 -30.23
C LEU A 234 -4.75 12.55 -30.21
N LYS A 235 -4.33 13.08 -31.37
CA LYS A 235 -3.14 13.94 -31.49
C LYS A 235 -3.24 15.25 -30.70
N SER A 236 -4.45 15.64 -30.30
CA SER A 236 -4.70 16.82 -29.48
C SER A 236 -4.56 16.55 -27.99
N TYR A 237 -4.22 15.34 -27.57
CA TYR A 237 -4.12 14.96 -26.17
C TYR A 237 -2.74 14.40 -25.86
N HIS A 238 -2.32 14.57 -24.61
CA HIS A 238 -1.05 14.05 -24.12
C HIS A 238 -1.21 12.67 -23.48
N ALA A 239 -2.41 12.35 -22.99
CA ALA A 239 -2.74 11.05 -22.42
C ALA A 239 -4.18 10.65 -22.75
N LEU A 240 -4.39 9.34 -22.87
CA LEU A 240 -5.69 8.70 -23.05
C LEU A 240 -5.95 7.79 -21.85
N LEU A 241 -7.13 7.94 -21.24
CA LEU A 241 -7.70 6.95 -20.34
C LEU A 241 -8.84 6.24 -21.06
N LEU A 242 -8.85 4.91 -21.03
CA LEU A 242 -9.87 4.07 -21.68
C LEU A 242 -10.33 2.99 -20.69
N GLY A 243 -11.64 2.72 -20.65
CA GLY A 243 -12.17 1.51 -20.02
C GLY A 243 -13.02 1.74 -18.77
N CYS A 244 -12.90 2.88 -18.10
CA CYS A 244 -13.64 3.15 -16.87
C CYS A 244 -15.17 3.12 -17.12
N GLY A 245 -15.83 2.03 -16.77
CA GLY A 245 -17.27 1.89 -16.89
C GLY A 245 -17.79 1.84 -18.34
N LEU A 246 -16.98 1.43 -19.32
CA LEU A 246 -17.44 1.30 -20.71
C LEU A 246 -18.37 0.11 -20.94
N GLY A 247 -18.34 -0.89 -20.06
CA GLY A 247 -19.01 -2.18 -20.30
C GLY A 247 -18.08 -3.18 -20.99
N GLN A 248 -18.64 -4.33 -21.37
CA GLN A 248 -17.91 -5.45 -21.98
C GLN A 248 -18.72 -6.10 -23.13
N SER A 249 -19.71 -5.40 -23.69
CA SER A 249 -20.44 -5.92 -24.85
C SER A 249 -19.56 -5.89 -26.09
N GLU A 250 -19.85 -6.75 -27.08
CA GLU A 250 -19.09 -6.79 -28.35
C GLU A 250 -19.15 -5.49 -29.14
N SER A 251 -20.10 -4.61 -28.81
CA SER A 251 -20.26 -3.28 -29.41
C SER A 251 -19.28 -2.21 -28.90
N VAL A 252 -18.55 -2.47 -27.81
CA VAL A 252 -17.61 -1.54 -27.12
C VAL A 252 -16.19 -1.69 -27.63
#